data_AF-A0A126R935-F1
#
_entry.id   AF-A0A126R935-F1
#
_cell.length_a   1.000
_cell.length_b   1.000
_cell.length_c   1.000
_cell.angle_alpha   90.00
_cell.angle_beta   90.00
_cell.angle_gamma   90.00
#
_symmetry.space_group_name_H-M   'P 1'
#
loop_
_entity.id
_entity.type
_entity.pdbx_description
1 polymer ?
#
loop_
_entity_poly.entity_id
_entity_poly.type
_entity_poly.pdbx_seq_one_letter_code
_entity_poly.pdbx_strand_id
1 'polypeptide(L)'
;MIDAIMLGWAVAAFLFFLSIWPSGGTPARRQRHAAAAGIVLLTAAAVYGMDFINMPEIIGALVIGAALGLLMGREWPHHGLFFLITGLAGLAGCAAMCAAAAVWLNPYAFGLIDQGSDGIAMRHLLMLVITLLTGAIACGAAFIALIRRDVGGIALLALAIGMAGWSAAALAFLLQNIGMVAAGGLAGAGGAGVALRLRGGARGLGLADAGRGP
;
A
#
# COMPACT_ATOMS: atom_id res chain seq x y z
N MET A 1 -20.42 16.54 13.73
CA MET A 1 -19.27 17.45 13.64
C MET A 1 -18.16 16.66 12.96
N ILE A 2 -17.47 17.20 11.96
CA ILE A 2 -16.39 16.48 11.27
C ILE A 2 -15.15 16.55 12.17
N ASP A 3 -14.69 15.42 12.68
CA ASP A 3 -13.48 15.36 13.49
C ASP A 3 -12.23 15.63 12.62
N ALA A 4 -11.22 16.27 13.21
CA ALA A 4 -9.97 16.62 12.54
C ALA A 4 -9.28 15.41 11.87
N ILE A 5 -9.45 14.22 12.46
CA ILE A 5 -8.94 12.95 11.94
C ILE A 5 -9.59 12.58 10.61
N MET A 6 -10.92 12.67 10.51
CA MET A 6 -11.65 12.39 9.27
C MET A 6 -11.28 13.38 8.17
N LEU A 7 -11.13 14.66 8.52
CA LEU A 7 -10.68 15.68 7.57
C LEU A 7 -9.25 15.39 7.08
N GLY A 8 -8.35 15.00 7.98
CA GLY A 8 -6.99 14.56 7.63
C GLY A 8 -6.98 13.39 6.64
N TRP A 9 -7.81 12.37 6.87
CA TRP A 9 -7.93 11.24 5.94
C TRP A 9 -8.49 11.63 4.58
N ALA A 10 -9.50 12.51 4.53
CA ALA A 10 -10.08 12.98 3.29
C ALA A 10 -9.07 13.80 2.46
N VAL A 11 -8.32 14.69 3.11
CA VAL A 11 -7.27 15.49 2.45
C VAL A 11 -6.12 14.59 1.97
N ALA A 12 -5.72 13.59 2.75
CA ALA A 12 -4.70 12.62 2.33
C ALA A 12 -5.16 11.83 1.09
N ALA A 13 -6.39 11.32 1.09
CA ALA A 13 -6.98 10.63 -0.05
C ALA A 13 -7.01 11.52 -1.31
N PHE A 14 -7.38 12.80 -1.15
CA PHE A 14 -7.38 13.76 -2.25
C PHE A 14 -5.97 14.04 -2.79
N LEU A 15 -4.95 14.12 -1.92
CA LEU A 15 -3.55 14.28 -2.32
C LEU A 15 -3.03 13.06 -3.09
N PHE A 16 -3.39 11.84 -2.67
CA PHE A 16 -3.05 10.63 -3.43
C PHE A 16 -3.70 10.61 -4.81
N PHE A 17 -4.97 11.01 -4.89
CA PHE A 17 -5.67 11.13 -6.17
C PHE A 17 -4.98 12.14 -7.10
N LEU A 18 -4.64 13.33 -6.59
CA LEU A 18 -3.89 14.34 -7.33
C LEU A 18 -2.51 13.85 -7.77
N SER A 19 -1.87 12.98 -6.98
CA SER A 19 -0.57 12.42 -7.35
C SER A 19 -0.64 11.51 -8.57
N ILE A 20 -1.76 10.83 -8.81
CA ILE A 20 -1.92 9.88 -9.91
C ILE A 20 -2.55 10.55 -11.13
N TRP A 21 -3.29 11.64 -10.94
CA TRP A 21 -4.02 12.31 -12.01
C TRP A 21 -3.08 12.77 -13.14
N PRO A 22 -3.28 12.26 -14.38
CA PRO A 22 -2.49 12.65 -15.54
C PRO A 22 -2.90 14.06 -15.98
N SER A 23 -2.27 15.07 -15.39
CA SER A 23 -2.44 16.45 -15.84
C SER A 23 -1.36 16.76 -16.87
N GLY A 24 -1.78 16.92 -18.12
CA GLY A 24 -0.93 17.19 -19.29
C GLY A 24 -0.22 18.55 -19.21
N GLY A 25 0.72 18.69 -18.29
CA GLY A 25 1.52 19.90 -18.06
C GLY A 25 2.05 20.08 -16.64
N THR A 26 1.66 19.25 -15.65
CA THR A 26 2.25 19.40 -14.31
C THR A 26 3.65 18.80 -14.25
N PRO A 27 4.64 19.50 -13.65
CA PRO A 27 5.96 18.93 -13.47
C PRO A 27 5.89 17.69 -12.57
N ALA A 28 6.56 16.60 -12.95
CA ALA A 28 6.61 15.34 -12.19
C ALA A 28 7.02 15.53 -10.71
N ARG A 29 7.73 16.62 -10.40
CA ARG A 29 8.06 17.06 -9.04
C ARG A 29 6.83 17.34 -8.17
N ARG A 30 5.80 17.98 -8.73
CA ARG A 30 4.57 18.34 -8.00
C ARG A 30 3.76 17.09 -7.61
N GLN A 31 3.64 16.12 -8.52
CA GLN A 31 2.98 14.84 -8.23
C GLN A 31 3.69 14.09 -7.11
N ARG A 32 5.03 14.00 -7.16
CA ARG A 32 5.83 13.38 -6.09
C ARG A 32 5.65 14.07 -4.74
N HIS A 33 5.64 15.41 -4.70
CA HIS A 33 5.39 16.14 -3.45
C HIS A 33 3.97 15.95 -2.94
N ALA A 34 2.97 15.85 -3.81
CA ALA A 34 1.59 15.56 -3.40
C ALA A 34 1.47 14.17 -2.76
N ALA A 35 2.08 13.13 -3.34
CA ALA A 35 2.16 11.81 -2.71
C ALA A 35 2.87 11.85 -1.35
N ALA A 36 4.03 12.50 -1.27
CA ALA A 36 4.78 12.61 -0.02
C ALA A 36 3.98 13.35 1.07
N ALA A 37 3.31 14.45 0.72
CA ALA A 37 2.43 15.17 1.64
C ALA A 37 1.24 14.31 2.09
N GLY A 38 0.65 13.53 1.18
CA GLY A 38 -0.41 12.58 1.50
C GLY A 38 0.02 11.52 2.50
N ILE A 39 1.21 10.93 2.33
CA ILE A 39 1.79 9.96 3.28
C ILE A 39 1.99 10.60 4.65
N VAL A 40 2.67 11.75 4.70
CA VAL A 40 2.94 12.44 5.98
C VAL A 40 1.65 12.78 6.71
N LEU A 41 0.64 13.29 5.99
CA LEU A 41 -0.64 13.64 6.59
C LEU A 41 -1.40 12.40 7.10
N LEU A 42 -1.42 11.31 6.33
CA LEU A 42 -2.07 10.07 6.74
C LEU A 42 -1.40 9.48 8.00
N THR A 43 -0.07 9.48 8.03
CA THR A 43 0.70 9.02 9.18
C THR A 43 0.50 9.92 10.40
N ALA A 44 0.51 11.24 10.23
CA ALA A 44 0.26 12.19 11.31
C ALA A 44 -1.16 12.03 11.88
N ALA A 45 -2.17 11.85 11.03
CA ALA A 45 -3.55 11.60 11.46
C ALA A 45 -3.68 10.26 12.21
N ALA A 46 -2.95 9.23 11.79
CA ALA A 46 -2.91 7.95 12.48
C ALA A 46 -2.24 8.05 13.87
N VAL A 47 -1.13 8.81 13.97
CA VAL A 47 -0.47 9.07 15.25
C VAL A 47 -1.37 9.89 16.18
N TYR A 48 -2.02 10.92 15.67
CA TYR A 48 -2.91 11.76 16.48
C TYR A 48 -4.11 10.98 17.05
N GLY A 49 -4.59 9.94 16.35
CA GLY A 49 -5.71 9.12 16.81
C GLY A 49 -5.33 8.00 17.79
N MET A 50 -4.06 7.84 18.16
CA MET A 50 -3.62 6.77 19.07
C MET A 50 -3.55 7.29 20.52
N ASP A 51 -4.49 6.87 21.37
CA ASP A 51 -4.49 7.18 22.81
C ASP A 51 -3.76 6.09 23.64
N PHE A 52 -2.46 5.87 23.41
CA PHE A 52 -1.73 4.78 24.10
C PHE A 52 -0.39 5.17 24.74
N ILE A 53 -0.09 4.49 25.86
CA ILE A 53 1.15 4.57 26.66
C ILE A 53 2.44 4.30 25.84
N ASN A 54 2.38 3.54 24.76
CA ASN A 54 3.54 3.17 23.93
C ASN A 54 3.85 4.16 22.79
N MET A 55 3.26 5.35 22.80
CA MET A 55 3.49 6.44 21.83
C MET A 55 4.96 6.66 21.44
N PRO A 56 5.93 6.73 22.39
CA PRO A 56 7.33 6.98 22.05
C PRO A 56 7.97 5.84 21.22
N GLU A 57 7.61 4.59 21.49
CA GLU A 57 8.17 3.42 20.79
C GLU A 57 7.68 3.36 19.34
N ILE A 58 6.40 3.65 19.10
CA ILE A 58 5.81 3.65 17.76
C ILE A 58 6.41 4.78 16.92
N ILE A 59 6.51 5.99 17.49
CA ILE A 59 7.12 7.13 16.82
C ILE A 59 8.61 6.85 16.55
N GLY A 60 9.32 6.24 17.51
CA GLY A 60 10.71 5.83 17.34
C GLY A 60 10.90 4.84 16.19
N ALA A 61 10.11 3.76 16.15
CA ALA A 61 10.15 2.77 15.08
C ALA A 61 9.81 3.37 13.70
N LEU A 62 8.80 4.26 13.65
CA LEU A 62 8.42 4.97 12.44
C LEU A 62 9.56 5.86 11.92
N VAL A 63 10.20 6.64 12.80
CA VAL A 63 11.31 7.53 12.45
C VAL A 63 12.51 6.72 11.96
N ILE A 64 12.85 5.63 12.65
CA ILE A 64 13.95 4.74 12.26
C ILE A 64 13.69 4.12 10.87
N GLY A 65 12.49 3.59 10.65
CA GLY A 65 12.10 3.01 9.36
C GLY A 65 12.12 4.04 8.23
N ALA A 66 11.59 5.25 8.47
CA ALA A 66 11.60 6.34 7.50
C ALA A 66 13.03 6.80 7.17
N ALA A 67 13.90 6.93 8.18
CA ALA A 67 15.30 7.30 8.00
C ALA A 67 16.06 6.26 7.18
N LEU A 68 15.91 4.97 7.49
CA LEU A 68 16.53 3.88 6.73
C LEU A 68 16.06 3.86 5.28
N GLY A 69 14.75 4.03 5.04
CA GLY A 69 14.20 4.10 3.69
C GLY A 69 14.73 5.28 2.89
N LEU A 70 14.85 6.46 3.51
CA LEU A 70 15.42 7.65 2.88
C LEU A 70 16.92 7.50 2.59
N LEU A 71 17.68 6.89 3.50
CA LEU A 71 19.11 6.62 3.29
C LEU A 71 19.32 5.66 2.12
N MET A 72 18.60 4.53 2.10
CA MET A 72 18.64 3.57 0.99
C MET A 72 18.24 4.20 -0.35
N GLY A 73 17.24 5.10 -0.35
CA GLY A 73 16.79 5.79 -1.55
C GLY A 73 17.76 6.85 -2.09
N ARG A 74 18.64 7.42 -1.26
CA ARG A 74 19.60 8.46 -1.65
C ARG A 74 20.92 7.91 -2.17
N GLU A 75 21.41 6.84 -1.54
CA GLU A 75 22.76 6.33 -1.74
C GLU A 75 22.84 5.31 -2.89
N TRP A 76 21.72 4.77 -3.36
CA TRP A 76 21.76 3.65 -4.30
C TRP A 76 22.01 4.03 -5.76
N PRO A 77 22.96 3.34 -6.43
CA PRO A 77 23.21 3.53 -7.85
C PRO A 77 22.02 3.03 -8.69
N HIS A 78 21.82 3.65 -9.86
CA HIS A 78 20.68 3.38 -10.75
C HIS A 78 20.53 1.89 -11.13
N HIS A 79 21.63 1.13 -11.20
CA HIS A 79 21.60 -0.30 -11.48
C HIS A 79 20.94 -1.15 -10.37
N GLY A 80 20.86 -0.64 -9.14
CA GLY A 80 20.26 -1.31 -7.99
C GLY A 80 18.78 -0.98 -7.78
N LEU A 81 18.20 -0.05 -8.54
CA LEU A 81 16.85 0.47 -8.29
C LEU A 81 15.79 -0.63 -8.33
N PHE A 82 15.91 -1.59 -9.25
CA PHE A 82 15.00 -2.73 -9.32
C PHE A 82 15.02 -3.55 -8.03
N PHE A 83 16.21 -3.81 -7.47
CA PHE A 83 16.35 -4.54 -6.21
C PHE A 83 15.73 -3.75 -5.04
N LEU A 84 15.77 -2.41 -5.09
CA LEU A 84 15.28 -1.54 -4.01
C LEU A 84 13.77 -1.60 -3.94
N ILE A 85 13.15 -1.35 -5.10
CA ILE A 85 11.70 -1.28 -5.23
C ILE A 85 11.11 -2.66 -4.94
N THR A 86 11.77 -3.72 -5.39
CA THR A 86 11.34 -5.10 -5.11
C THR A 86 11.48 -5.45 -3.63
N GLY A 87 12.59 -5.08 -3.00
CA GLY A 87 12.80 -5.27 -1.56
C GLY A 87 11.76 -4.52 -0.73
N LEU A 88 11.50 -3.25 -1.05
CA LEU A 88 10.46 -2.43 -0.40
C LEU A 88 9.05 -3.01 -0.60
N ALA A 89 8.74 -3.50 -1.80
CA ALA A 89 7.46 -4.15 -2.08
C ALA A 89 7.29 -5.44 -1.27
N GLY A 90 8.36 -6.24 -1.12
CA GLY A 90 8.36 -7.41 -0.25
C GLY A 90 8.16 -7.05 1.22
N LEU A 91 8.86 -6.02 1.70
CA LEU A 91 8.76 -5.54 3.08
C LEU A 91 7.37 -4.98 3.41
N ALA A 92 6.70 -4.35 2.44
CA ALA A 92 5.29 -3.95 2.55
C ALA A 92 4.35 -5.17 2.68
N GLY A 93 4.61 -6.26 1.95
CA GLY A 93 3.90 -7.52 2.10
C GLY A 93 4.08 -8.14 3.49
N CYS A 94 5.33 -8.18 3.99
CA CYS A 94 5.62 -8.61 5.35
C CYS A 94 4.91 -7.75 6.41
N ALA A 95 4.90 -6.42 6.24
CA ALA A 95 4.20 -5.52 7.14
C ALA A 95 2.69 -5.83 7.20
N ALA A 96 2.06 -6.14 6.07
CA ALA A 96 0.67 -6.56 6.03
C ALA A 96 0.43 -7.90 6.76
N MET A 97 1.33 -8.87 6.61
CA MET A 97 1.28 -10.13 7.36
C MET A 97 1.44 -9.91 8.86
N CYS A 98 2.39 -9.07 9.28
CA CYS A 98 2.58 -8.70 10.68
C CYS A 98 1.36 -7.97 11.25
N ALA A 99 0.75 -7.06 10.48
CA ALA A 99 -0.47 -6.37 10.88
C ALA A 99 -1.65 -7.35 11.04
N ALA A 100 -1.83 -8.28 10.10
CA ALA A 100 -2.85 -9.32 10.20
C ALA A 100 -2.61 -10.23 11.43
N ALA A 101 -1.36 -10.61 11.70
CA ALA A 101 -0.99 -11.38 12.88
C ALA A 101 -1.25 -10.61 14.19
N ALA A 102 -0.93 -9.30 14.23
CA ALA A 102 -1.21 -8.44 15.38
C ALA A 102 -2.71 -8.35 15.68
N VAL A 103 -3.54 -8.22 14.64
CA VAL A 103 -5.00 -8.22 14.78
C VAL A 103 -5.52 -9.57 15.28
N TRP A 104 -4.92 -10.68 14.79
CA TRP A 104 -5.31 -12.02 15.23
C TRP A 104 -4.93 -12.31 16.68
N LEU A 105 -3.77 -11.80 17.14
CA LEU A 105 -3.31 -11.96 18.52
C LEU A 105 -4.13 -11.14 19.52
N ASN A 106 -4.57 -9.93 19.15
CA ASN A 106 -5.32 -9.03 20.04
C ASN A 106 -6.56 -8.43 19.37
N PRO A 107 -7.59 -9.23 19.02
CA PRO A 107 -8.78 -8.74 18.31
C PRO A 107 -9.62 -7.76 19.14
N TYR A 108 -9.53 -7.80 20.47
CA TYR A 108 -10.22 -6.88 21.38
C TYR A 108 -9.71 -5.44 21.24
N ALA A 109 -8.38 -5.25 21.12
CA ALA A 109 -7.76 -3.93 21.02
C ALA A 109 -8.14 -3.17 19.73
N PHE A 110 -8.52 -3.90 18.69
CA PHE A 110 -8.97 -3.36 17.41
C PHE A 110 -10.50 -3.28 17.30
N GLY A 111 -11.24 -3.55 18.38
CA GLY A 111 -12.72 -3.43 18.42
C GLY A 111 -13.46 -4.43 17.53
N LEU A 112 -12.86 -5.61 17.24
CA LEU A 112 -13.44 -6.60 16.34
C LEU A 112 -14.42 -7.57 17.02
N ILE A 113 -14.42 -7.58 18.36
CA ILE A 113 -15.27 -8.42 19.20
C ILE A 113 -16.11 -7.47 20.03
N ASP A 114 -17.44 -7.62 19.94
CA ASP A 114 -18.38 -6.83 20.72
C ASP A 114 -18.45 -7.38 22.16
N GLN A 115 -18.72 -6.52 23.15
CA GLN A 115 -18.81 -6.94 24.54
C GLN A 115 -20.01 -7.89 24.73
N GLY A 116 -19.78 -9.19 24.62
CA GLY A 116 -20.79 -10.24 24.77
C GLY A 116 -20.95 -11.21 23.59
N SER A 117 -20.16 -11.11 22.52
CA SER A 117 -20.17 -12.09 21.43
C SER A 117 -19.04 -13.11 21.56
N ASP A 118 -19.34 -14.41 21.35
CA ASP A 118 -18.42 -15.56 21.49
C ASP A 118 -17.30 -15.65 20.42
N GLY A 119 -17.09 -14.62 19.60
CA GLY A 119 -15.99 -14.63 18.64
C GLY A 119 -15.94 -13.47 17.65
N ILE A 120 -14.89 -13.46 16.83
CA ILE A 120 -14.70 -12.49 15.74
C ILE A 120 -15.79 -12.70 14.70
N ALA A 121 -16.53 -11.64 14.35
CA ALA A 121 -17.56 -11.71 13.31
C ALA A 121 -16.98 -12.27 12.01
N MET A 122 -17.72 -13.17 11.34
CA MET A 122 -17.28 -13.85 10.10
C MET A 122 -16.78 -12.86 9.03
N ARG A 123 -17.41 -11.68 8.93
CA ARG A 123 -16.98 -10.60 8.02
C ARG A 123 -15.56 -10.10 8.32
N HIS A 124 -15.23 -9.90 9.59
CA HIS A 124 -13.92 -9.41 10.02
C HIS A 124 -12.84 -10.48 9.84
N LEU A 125 -13.20 -11.74 10.12
CA LEU A 125 -12.32 -12.89 9.89
C LEU A 125 -11.99 -13.06 8.41
N LEU A 126 -12.99 -12.94 7.52
CA LEU A 126 -12.80 -13.00 6.07
C LEU A 126 -11.83 -11.91 5.59
N MET A 127 -12.01 -10.66 6.04
CA MET A 127 -11.13 -9.55 5.67
C MET A 127 -9.70 -9.73 6.21
N LEU A 128 -9.55 -10.30 7.40
CA LEU A 128 -8.25 -10.62 7.98
C LEU A 128 -7.52 -11.70 7.17
N VAL A 129 -8.22 -12.77 6.77
CA VAL A 129 -7.67 -13.84 5.92
C VAL A 129 -7.29 -13.29 4.54
N ILE A 130 -8.15 -12.47 3.93
CA ILE A 130 -7.85 -11.81 2.63
C ILE A 130 -6.59 -10.95 2.76
N THR A 131 -6.47 -10.17 3.84
CA THR A 131 -5.29 -9.34 4.10
C THR A 131 -4.03 -10.19 4.20
N LEU A 132 -4.06 -11.27 4.99
CA LEU A 132 -2.94 -12.17 5.17
C LEU A 132 -2.52 -12.83 3.86
N LEU A 133 -3.47 -13.36 3.09
CA LEU A 133 -3.21 -14.04 1.82
C LEU A 133 -2.64 -13.08 0.78
N THR A 134 -3.24 -11.90 0.62
CA THR A 134 -2.75 -10.88 -0.34
C THR A 134 -1.37 -10.34 0.05
N GLY A 135 -1.08 -10.19 1.35
CA GLY A 135 0.24 -9.84 1.86
C GLY A 135 1.29 -10.93 1.58
N ALA A 136 0.93 -12.20 1.81
CA ALA A 136 1.80 -13.33 1.51
C ALA A 136 2.08 -13.47 0.00
N ILE A 137 1.07 -13.27 -0.85
CA ILE A 137 1.22 -13.25 -2.31
C ILE A 137 2.13 -12.10 -2.74
N ALA A 138 1.97 -10.91 -2.16
CA ALA A 138 2.85 -9.77 -2.46
C ALA A 138 4.31 -10.05 -2.09
N CYS A 139 4.54 -10.61 -0.89
CA CYS A 139 5.88 -11.00 -0.44
C CYS A 139 6.50 -12.08 -1.34
N GLY A 140 5.73 -13.11 -1.69
CA GLY A 140 6.17 -14.18 -2.58
C GLY A 140 6.46 -13.69 -4.00
N ALA A 141 5.62 -12.81 -4.55
CA ALA A 141 5.82 -12.21 -5.86
C ALA A 141 7.08 -11.33 -5.89
N ALA A 142 7.33 -10.55 -4.83
CA ALA A 142 8.57 -9.78 -4.68
C ALA A 142 9.80 -10.69 -4.59
N PHE A 143 9.71 -11.79 -3.83
CA PHE A 143 10.79 -12.76 -3.71
C PHE A 143 11.14 -13.42 -5.06
N ILE A 144 10.12 -13.82 -5.84
CA ILE A 144 10.33 -14.39 -7.17
C ILE A 144 10.86 -13.32 -8.14
N ALA A 145 10.41 -12.07 -8.03
CA ALA A 145 10.92 -10.96 -8.84
C ALA A 145 12.41 -10.64 -8.55
N LEU A 146 12.88 -10.85 -7.31
CA LEU A 146 14.30 -10.73 -6.96
C LEU A 146 15.17 -11.77 -7.69
N ILE A 147 14.66 -12.99 -7.83
CA ILE A 147 15.34 -14.10 -8.52
C ILE A 147 15.28 -13.91 -10.04
N ARG A 148 14.10 -13.54 -10.58
CA ARG A 148 13.87 -13.39 -12.01
C ARG A 148 14.04 -11.93 -12.44
N ARG A 149 15.18 -11.58 -13.03
CA ARG A 149 15.48 -10.21 -13.49
C ARG A 149 15.04 -9.87 -14.91
N ASP A 150 14.19 -10.70 -15.51
CA ASP A 150 13.67 -10.50 -16.87
C ASP A 150 12.42 -9.59 -16.88
N VAL A 151 11.85 -9.36 -18.07
CA VAL A 151 10.55 -8.67 -18.26
C VAL A 151 9.44 -9.29 -17.40
N GLY A 152 9.48 -10.62 -17.19
CA GLY A 152 8.56 -11.31 -16.27
C GLY A 152 8.73 -10.92 -14.80
N GLY A 153 9.96 -10.59 -14.38
CA GLY A 153 10.27 -10.06 -13.05
C GLY A 153 9.68 -8.68 -12.80
N ILE A 154 9.76 -7.80 -13.79
CA ILE A 154 9.16 -6.45 -13.72
C ILE A 154 7.63 -6.55 -13.61
N ALA A 155 7.01 -7.49 -14.34
CA ALA A 155 5.58 -7.75 -14.21
C ALA A 155 5.21 -8.31 -12.83
N LEU A 156 6.02 -9.19 -12.25
CA LEU A 156 5.85 -9.71 -10.89
C LEU A 156 6.03 -8.61 -9.84
N LEU A 157 6.96 -7.69 -10.03
CA LEU A 157 7.13 -6.51 -9.18
C LEU A 157 5.88 -5.63 -9.20
N ALA A 158 5.35 -5.32 -10.38
CA ALA A 158 4.11 -4.54 -10.51
C ALA A 158 2.92 -5.24 -9.85
N LEU A 159 2.85 -6.57 -9.98
CA LEU A 159 1.84 -7.39 -9.32
C LEU A 159 2.02 -7.42 -7.81
N ALA A 160 3.25 -7.50 -7.30
CA ALA A 160 3.56 -7.46 -5.87
C ALA A 160 3.10 -6.13 -5.25
N ILE A 161 3.38 -5.00 -5.92
CA ILE A 161 2.93 -3.67 -5.51
C ILE A 161 1.39 -3.60 -5.53
N GLY A 162 0.76 -4.15 -6.57
CA GLY A 162 -0.69 -4.23 -6.66
C GLY A 162 -1.32 -5.02 -5.51
N MET A 163 -0.78 -6.20 -5.22
CA MET A 163 -1.25 -7.07 -4.14
C MET A 163 -1.01 -6.46 -2.76
N ALA A 164 0.12 -5.79 -2.55
CA ALA A 164 0.39 -5.05 -1.31
C ALA A 164 -0.63 -3.91 -1.11
N GLY A 165 -1.00 -3.18 -2.19
CA GLY A 165 -2.04 -2.15 -2.14
C GLY A 165 -3.42 -2.70 -1.78
N TRP A 166 -3.83 -3.81 -2.42
CA TRP A 166 -5.10 -4.48 -2.09
C TRP A 166 -5.12 -5.06 -0.68
N SER A 167 -3.99 -5.57 -0.19
CA SER A 167 -3.84 -6.03 1.20
C SER A 167 -4.03 -4.87 2.18
N ALA A 168 -3.39 -3.74 1.93
CA ALA A 168 -3.57 -2.53 2.74
C ALA A 168 -5.03 -2.04 2.72
N ALA A 169 -5.72 -2.10 1.57
CA ALA A 169 -7.13 -1.74 1.48
C ALA A 169 -8.02 -2.69 2.30
N ALA A 170 -7.77 -4.00 2.26
CA ALA A 170 -8.51 -4.98 3.06
C ALA A 170 -8.33 -4.74 4.57
N LEU A 171 -7.10 -4.46 5.02
CA LEU A 171 -6.83 -4.09 6.41
C LEU A 171 -7.48 -2.76 6.78
N ALA A 172 -7.52 -1.80 5.86
CA ALA A 172 -8.14 -0.49 6.11
C ALA A 172 -9.66 -0.59 6.29
N PHE A 173 -10.33 -1.46 5.53
CA PHE A 173 -11.74 -1.77 5.75
C PHE A 173 -11.97 -2.45 7.11
N LEU A 174 -11.05 -3.31 7.54
CA LEU A 174 -11.11 -3.94 8.85
C LEU A 174 -11.03 -2.91 9.98
N LEU A 175 -10.20 -1.87 9.81
CA LEU A 175 -9.99 -0.78 10.77
C LEU A 175 -10.92 0.43 10.56
N GLN A 176 -11.86 0.37 9.62
CA GLN A 176 -12.73 1.49 9.24
C GLN A 176 -11.97 2.79 8.89
N ASN A 177 -10.75 2.67 8.33
CA ASN A 177 -9.88 3.81 8.00
C ASN A 177 -10.00 4.20 6.52
N ILE A 178 -10.81 5.22 6.25
CA ILE A 178 -11.14 5.66 4.88
C ILE A 178 -9.90 6.13 4.11
N GLY A 179 -8.96 6.83 4.78
CA GLY A 179 -7.76 7.34 4.13
C GLY A 179 -6.85 6.22 3.63
N MET A 180 -6.70 5.17 4.42
CA MET A 180 -5.90 4.00 4.07
C MET A 180 -6.59 3.12 3.02
N VAL A 181 -7.94 3.07 3.00
CA VAL A 181 -8.70 2.43 1.91
C VAL A 181 -8.40 3.12 0.57
N ALA A 182 -8.44 4.46 0.54
CA ALA A 182 -8.17 5.21 -0.68
C ALA A 182 -6.72 5.04 -1.15
N ALA A 183 -5.74 5.15 -0.24
CA ALA A 183 -4.33 4.98 -0.56
C ALA A 183 -4.02 3.56 -1.07
N GLY A 184 -4.51 2.53 -0.36
CA GLY A 184 -4.33 1.12 -0.73
C GLY A 184 -5.02 0.77 -2.03
N GLY A 185 -6.27 1.21 -2.23
CA GLY A 185 -7.03 0.96 -3.46
C GLY A 185 -6.39 1.61 -4.69
N LEU A 186 -5.91 2.86 -4.57
CA LEU A 186 -5.19 3.54 -5.64
C LEU A 186 -3.87 2.85 -5.99
N ALA A 187 -3.09 2.44 -4.98
CA ALA A 187 -1.85 1.69 -5.18
C ALA A 187 -2.12 0.32 -5.82
N GLY A 188 -3.16 -0.39 -5.35
CA GLY A 188 -3.57 -1.69 -5.86
C GLY A 188 -4.00 -1.66 -7.32
N ALA A 189 -4.85 -0.69 -7.67
CA ALA A 189 -5.30 -0.47 -9.04
C ALA A 189 -4.14 -0.04 -9.96
N GLY A 190 -3.27 0.85 -9.48
CA GLY A 190 -2.09 1.30 -10.23
C GLY A 190 -1.12 0.15 -10.54
N GLY A 191 -0.77 -0.66 -9.53
CA GLY A 191 0.12 -1.82 -9.70
C GLY A 191 -0.44 -2.87 -10.64
N ALA A 192 -1.73 -3.22 -10.49
CA ALA A 192 -2.41 -4.16 -11.38
C ALA A 192 -2.48 -3.64 -12.83
N GLY A 193 -2.77 -2.35 -13.02
CA GLY A 193 -2.80 -1.72 -14.34
C GLY A 193 -1.46 -1.77 -15.05
N VAL A 194 -0.36 -1.50 -14.34
CA VAL A 194 1.01 -1.61 -14.88
C VAL A 194 1.35 -3.06 -15.20
N ALA A 195 1.03 -4.00 -14.31
CA ALA A 195 1.29 -5.43 -14.54
C ALA A 195 0.58 -5.95 -15.80
N LEU A 196 -0.68 -5.54 -16.02
CA LEU A 196 -1.45 -5.89 -17.21
C LEU A 196 -0.86 -5.26 -18.48
N ARG A 197 -0.44 -4.00 -18.45
CA ARG A 197 0.21 -3.35 -19.59
C ARG A 197 1.52 -4.02 -19.99
N LEU A 198 2.34 -4.42 -19.02
CA LEU A 198 3.59 -5.13 -19.26
C LEU A 198 3.34 -6.51 -19.88
N ARG A 199 2.32 -7.25 -19.40
CA ARG A 199 1.92 -8.53 -20.01
C ARG A 199 1.28 -8.37 -21.39
N GLY A 200 0.46 -7.34 -21.59
CA GLY A 200 -0.19 -7.04 -22.86
C GLY A 200 0.81 -6.63 -23.94
N GLY A 201 1.79 -5.80 -23.59
CA GLY A 201 2.93 -5.45 -24.47
C GLY A 201 3.81 -6.66 -24.80
N ALA A 202 4.06 -7.55 -23.84
CA ALA A 202 4.82 -8.79 -24.06
C ALA A 202 4.07 -9.86 -24.88
N ARG A 203 2.73 -9.76 -25.00
CA ARG A 203 1.88 -10.69 -25.76
C ARG A 203 1.42 -10.15 -27.12
N GLY A 204 1.85 -8.96 -27.54
CA GLY A 204 1.42 -8.33 -28.80
C GLY A 204 -0.07 -7.91 -28.82
N LEU A 205 -0.75 -7.94 -27.67
CA LEU A 205 -2.16 -7.54 -27.50
C LEU A 205 -2.27 -6.11 -26.96
N GLY A 206 -1.25 -5.29 -27.20
CA GLY A 206 -1.24 -3.88 -26.81
C GLY A 206 -2.03 -3.05 -27.81
N LEU A 207 -3.35 -2.91 -27.61
CA LEU A 207 -4.22 -1.84 -28.16
C LEU A 207 -3.98 -1.42 -29.64
N ALA A 208 -3.45 -2.30 -30.48
CA ALA A 208 -3.35 -2.08 -31.92
C ALA A 208 -4.71 -2.22 -32.62
N ASP A 209 -5.73 -2.72 -31.90
CA ASP A 209 -7.12 -2.78 -32.38
C ASP A 209 -7.99 -1.58 -31.96
N ALA A 210 -7.43 -0.57 -31.25
CA ALA A 210 -8.13 0.70 -31.02
C ALA A 210 -7.96 1.70 -32.18
N GLY A 211 -7.53 1.23 -33.36
CA GLY A 211 -7.26 2.04 -34.55
C GLY A 211 -8.17 1.77 -35.76
N ARG A 212 -9.15 0.85 -35.67
CA ARG A 212 -10.19 0.71 -36.72
C ARG A 212 -11.49 1.33 -36.23
N GLY A 213 -11.61 2.63 -36.43
CA GLY A 213 -12.93 3.28 -36.46
C GLY A 213 -13.74 2.84 -37.69
N PRO A 214 -15.08 2.85 -37.62
CA PRO A 214 -15.90 3.00 -38.82
C PRO A 214 -15.71 4.39 -39.47
#